data_AF-A0A1G7BZM1-F1
#
_entry.id   AF-A0A1G7BZM1-F1
#
_cell.length_a   1.000
_cell.length_b   1.000
_cell.length_c   1.000
_cell.angle_alpha   90.00
_cell.angle_beta   90.00
_cell.angle_gamma   90.00
#
_symmetry.space_group_name_H-M   'P 1'
#
loop_
_entity.id
_entity.type
_entity.pdbx_description
1 polymer ?
#
loop_
_entity_poly.entity_id
_entity_poly.type
_entity_poly.pdbx_seq_one_letter_code
_entity_poly.pdbx_strand_id
1 'polypeptide(L)'
;MDVYLTLKSESMRFNFFKNLFKKKSSVRLTKSQYWQKFELIELFNDLFKAEILLKELIQENTDAIELQKFTEVFTEELYDIEGDNVPDFTNILNLFKPDGEWNSFAFLRENELGNDIYRRSSRWKRNQGFEVGAKVSLSGEFGVVLNTEDRFYGLICWDTEIENDTEDWRGMFGSFQDIGGEIIDPDHKFKFINDDGSKK
;
A
#
# COMPACT_ATOMS: atom_id res chain seq x y z
N MET A 1 -22.62 55.32 -29.11
CA MET A 1 -23.10 53.99 -29.53
C MET A 1 -21.88 53.09 -29.43
N ASP A 2 -21.73 52.53 -28.23
CA ASP A 2 -20.60 51.71 -27.82
C ASP A 2 -20.58 50.38 -28.56
N VAL A 3 -19.43 50.03 -29.14
CA VAL A 3 -19.06 48.63 -29.35
C VAL A 3 -17.65 48.46 -28.78
N TYR A 4 -17.66 48.09 -27.51
CA TYR A 4 -16.52 47.72 -26.69
C TYR A 4 -16.04 46.29 -27.01
N LEU A 5 -14.75 46.07 -26.73
CA LEU A 5 -14.07 44.80 -26.39
C LEU A 5 -13.62 43.92 -27.58
N THR A 6 -12.35 43.98 -28.00
CA THR A 6 -11.08 43.65 -27.32
C THR A 6 -10.85 42.13 -27.21
N LEU A 7 -9.82 41.69 -27.94
CA LEU A 7 -8.90 40.58 -27.69
C LEU A 7 -9.20 39.74 -26.43
N LYS A 8 -9.48 38.45 -26.65
CA LYS A 8 -9.25 37.40 -25.64
C LYS A 8 -8.41 36.28 -26.26
N SER A 9 -7.15 36.59 -26.51
CA SER A 9 -6.08 35.67 -26.11
C SER A 9 -5.89 35.84 -24.60
N GLU A 10 -5.68 34.73 -23.91
CA GLU A 10 -5.43 34.58 -22.45
C GLU A 10 -6.59 34.01 -21.63
N SER A 11 -6.21 32.97 -20.88
CA SER A 11 -6.94 32.28 -19.80
C SER A 11 -7.82 31.08 -20.16
N MET A 12 -7.23 30.05 -20.79
CA MET A 12 -7.57 28.67 -20.43
C MET A 12 -6.55 28.18 -19.40
N ARG A 13 -6.48 28.87 -18.26
CA ARG A 13 -5.69 28.47 -17.09
C ARG A 13 -6.56 27.54 -16.26
N PHE A 14 -6.14 26.28 -16.17
CA PHE A 14 -6.41 25.30 -15.12
C PHE A 14 -7.26 25.86 -13.95
N ASN A 15 -8.57 25.61 -14.02
CA ASN A 15 -9.51 25.90 -12.93
C ASN A 15 -9.84 24.60 -12.20
N PHE A 16 -8.87 24.04 -11.45
CA PHE A 16 -9.19 22.92 -10.54
C PHE A 16 -8.59 23.03 -9.12
N PHE A 17 -7.88 24.11 -8.81
CA PHE A 17 -7.31 24.32 -7.46
C PHE A 17 -8.18 25.19 -6.52
N LYS A 18 -9.39 25.57 -6.92
CA LYS A 18 -10.19 26.53 -6.12
C LYS A 18 -10.94 25.93 -4.93
N ASN A 19 -11.11 24.61 -4.83
CA ASN A 19 -11.93 24.01 -3.76
C ASN A 19 -11.21 22.98 -2.88
N LEU A 20 -9.94 22.63 -3.13
CA LEU A 20 -9.20 21.64 -2.34
C LEU A 20 -8.51 22.21 -1.09
N PHE A 21 -8.51 23.54 -0.89
CA PHE A 21 -7.93 24.16 0.30
C PHE A 21 -8.98 24.79 1.23
N LYS A 22 -10.06 24.06 1.53
CA LYS A 22 -10.60 24.18 2.89
C LYS A 22 -9.58 23.50 3.79
N LYS A 23 -8.84 24.30 4.54
CA LYS A 23 -7.81 23.94 5.52
C LYS A 23 -8.34 22.92 6.53
N LYS A 24 -8.54 21.66 6.12
CA LYS A 24 -8.51 20.53 7.04
C LYS A 24 -7.06 20.49 7.50
N SER A 25 -6.85 20.67 8.79
CA SER A 25 -5.54 20.41 9.39
C SER A 25 -5.09 19.05 8.90
N SER A 26 -3.97 18.98 8.17
CA SER A 26 -3.31 17.73 7.82
C SER A 26 -2.95 17.05 9.14
N VAL A 27 -3.79 16.14 9.60
CA VAL A 27 -3.47 15.38 10.81
C VAL A 27 -2.61 14.22 10.34
N ARG A 28 -1.33 14.50 10.14
CA ARG A 28 -0.31 13.46 10.04
C ARG A 28 -0.55 12.49 11.19
N LEU A 29 -0.71 11.20 10.88
CA LEU A 29 -1.02 10.19 11.89
C LEU A 29 0.06 10.22 12.98
N THR A 30 -0.37 10.21 14.24
CA THR A 30 0.54 9.91 15.34
C THR A 30 1.06 8.48 15.20
N LYS A 31 2.19 8.14 15.86
CA LYS A 31 2.74 6.78 15.85
C LYS A 31 1.68 5.73 16.23
N SER A 32 0.91 5.99 17.28
CA SER A 32 -0.16 5.07 17.73
C SER A 32 -1.27 4.90 16.68
N GLN A 33 -1.72 6.00 16.04
CA GLN A 33 -2.73 5.91 14.98
C GLN A 33 -2.20 5.19 13.73
N TYR A 34 -0.93 5.39 13.38
CA TYR A 34 -0.28 4.65 12.31
C TYR A 34 -0.24 3.14 12.61
N TRP A 35 0.19 2.79 13.82
CA TRP A 35 0.25 1.40 14.27
C TRP A 35 -1.12 0.72 14.26
N GLN A 36 -2.15 1.43 14.71
CA GLN A 36 -3.52 0.94 14.68
C GLN A 36 -4.06 0.81 13.24
N LYS A 37 -3.82 1.81 12.38
CA LYS A 37 -4.29 1.81 10.98
C LYS A 37 -3.76 0.60 10.21
N PHE A 38 -2.51 0.22 10.44
CA PHE A 38 -1.85 -0.89 9.75
C PHE A 38 -1.86 -2.20 10.53
N GLU A 39 -2.58 -2.28 11.65
CA GLU A 39 -2.67 -3.51 12.47
C GLU A 39 -1.28 -4.03 12.89
N LEU A 40 -0.33 -3.13 13.21
CA LEU A 40 1.06 -3.52 13.45
C LEU A 40 1.23 -4.31 14.75
N ILE A 41 0.42 -4.04 15.77
CA ILE A 41 0.43 -4.80 17.02
C ILE A 41 -0.01 -6.24 16.74
N GLU A 42 -1.08 -6.40 15.96
CA GLU A 42 -1.59 -7.69 15.54
C GLU A 42 -0.59 -8.43 14.65
N LEU A 43 0.09 -7.73 13.74
CA LEU A 43 1.16 -8.31 12.93
C LEU A 43 2.29 -8.85 13.81
N PHE A 44 2.81 -8.08 14.77
CA PHE A 44 3.84 -8.58 15.70
C PHE A 44 3.35 -9.78 16.51
N ASN A 45 2.11 -9.74 17.04
CA ASN A 45 1.54 -10.88 17.75
C ASN A 45 1.53 -12.15 16.89
N ASP A 46 1.19 -12.04 15.61
CA ASP A 46 1.18 -13.18 14.70
C ASP A 46 2.59 -13.65 14.35
N LEU A 47 3.56 -12.74 14.22
CA LEU A 47 4.97 -13.10 14.02
C LEU A 47 5.53 -13.88 15.23
N PHE A 48 5.25 -13.46 16.45
CA PHE A 48 5.66 -14.23 17.64
C PHE A 48 4.98 -15.60 17.74
N LYS A 49 3.70 -15.71 17.34
CA LYS A 49 3.05 -17.03 17.23
C LYS A 49 3.74 -17.91 16.19
N ALA A 50 4.17 -17.34 15.07
CA ALA A 50 4.88 -18.09 14.03
C ALA A 50 6.24 -18.57 14.55
N GLU A 51 6.97 -17.73 15.30
CA GLU A 51 8.22 -18.13 15.95
C GLU A 51 8.03 -19.33 16.90
N ILE A 52 7.00 -19.28 17.75
CA ILE A 52 6.67 -20.37 18.67
C ILE A 52 6.36 -21.65 17.90
N LEU A 53 5.49 -21.57 16.89
CA LEU A 53 5.10 -22.71 16.06
C LEU A 53 6.32 -23.37 15.38
N LEU A 54 7.21 -22.55 14.80
CA LEU A 54 8.42 -23.05 14.13
C LEU A 54 9.36 -23.76 15.11
N LYS A 55 9.54 -23.21 16.31
CA LYS A 55 10.37 -23.82 17.37
C LYS A 55 9.79 -25.15 17.84
N GLU A 56 8.46 -25.26 17.98
CA GLU A 56 7.79 -26.52 18.32
C GLU A 56 8.02 -27.58 17.24
N LEU A 57 7.84 -27.22 15.96
CA LEU A 57 8.06 -28.14 14.83
C LEU A 57 9.51 -28.62 14.71
N ILE A 58 10.49 -27.77 15.02
CA ILE A 58 11.92 -28.15 15.06
C ILE A 58 12.18 -29.13 16.22
N GLN A 59 11.56 -28.93 17.38
CA GLN A 59 11.72 -29.84 18.53
C GLN A 59 11.14 -31.22 18.24
N GLU A 60 10.03 -31.30 17.51
CA GLU A 60 9.39 -32.56 17.10
C GLU A 60 10.18 -33.30 16.02
N ASN A 61 11.01 -32.59 15.24
CA ASN A 61 11.79 -33.18 14.16
C ASN A 61 13.20 -32.57 14.07
N THR A 62 14.15 -33.18 14.78
CA THR A 62 15.54 -32.69 14.91
C THR A 62 16.33 -32.65 13.61
N ASP A 63 15.91 -33.37 12.56
CA ASP A 63 16.61 -33.45 11.27
C ASP A 63 16.06 -32.47 10.20
N ALA A 64 15.15 -31.56 10.57
CA ALA A 64 14.54 -30.60 9.66
C ALA A 64 15.46 -29.39 9.34
N ILE A 65 16.58 -29.63 8.65
CA ILE A 65 17.63 -28.63 8.35
C ILE A 65 17.07 -27.41 7.60
N GLU A 66 16.23 -27.60 6.58
CA GLU A 66 15.63 -26.48 5.84
C GLU A 66 14.71 -25.64 6.74
N LEU A 67 13.95 -26.28 7.62
CA LEU A 67 13.07 -25.58 8.57
C LEU A 67 13.88 -24.77 9.57
N GLN A 68 15.00 -25.31 10.06
CA GLN A 68 15.90 -24.60 10.97
C GLN A 68 16.46 -23.34 10.31
N LYS A 69 16.97 -23.45 9.07
CA LYS A 69 17.49 -22.31 8.31
C LYS A 69 16.44 -21.23 8.09
N PHE A 70 15.25 -21.62 7.65
CA PHE A 70 14.13 -20.69 7.50
C PHE A 70 13.80 -19.99 8.82
N THR A 71 13.75 -20.76 9.92
CA THR A 71 13.43 -20.23 11.25
C THR A 71 14.49 -19.26 11.74
N GLU A 72 15.77 -19.52 11.51
CA GLU A 72 16.87 -18.60 11.83
C GLU A 72 16.72 -17.27 11.08
N VAL A 73 16.55 -17.32 9.75
CA VAL A 73 16.33 -16.13 8.91
C VAL A 73 15.10 -15.35 9.39
N PHE A 74 13.97 -16.03 9.58
CA PHE A 74 12.75 -15.41 10.05
C PHE A 74 12.92 -14.74 11.43
N THR A 75 13.63 -15.40 12.34
CA THR A 75 13.83 -14.92 13.71
C THR A 75 14.76 -13.71 13.75
N GLU A 76 15.83 -13.71 12.96
CA GLU A 76 16.70 -12.55 12.78
C GLU A 76 15.90 -11.33 12.29
N GLU A 77 15.13 -11.51 11.21
CA GLU A 77 14.27 -10.45 10.66
C GLU A 77 13.23 -9.94 11.68
N LEU A 78 12.62 -10.84 12.47
CA LEU A 78 11.65 -10.48 13.50
C LEU A 78 12.26 -9.59 14.59
N TYR A 79 13.42 -9.96 15.13
CA TYR A 79 14.03 -9.19 16.21
C TYR A 79 14.69 -7.91 15.71
N ASP A 80 15.17 -7.87 14.47
CA ASP A 80 15.65 -6.64 13.83
C ASP A 80 14.52 -5.60 13.73
N ILE A 81 13.36 -6.00 13.20
CA ILE A 81 12.22 -5.06 13.06
C ILE A 81 11.54 -4.73 14.40
N GLU A 82 11.58 -5.61 15.40
CA GLU A 82 11.06 -5.31 16.74
C GLU A 82 11.87 -4.18 17.41
N GLY A 83 13.19 -4.19 17.22
CA GLY A 83 14.09 -3.17 17.75
C GLY A 83 14.00 -1.81 17.04
N ASP A 84 13.37 -1.76 15.87
CA ASP A 84 13.37 -0.58 15.01
C ASP A 84 12.37 0.51 15.41
N ASN A 85 12.79 1.76 15.24
CA ASN A 85 11.92 2.91 15.47
C ASN A 85 10.81 3.02 14.41
N VAL A 86 11.11 2.59 13.19
CA VAL A 86 10.24 2.55 12.01
C VAL A 86 10.45 1.19 11.35
N PRO A 87 9.68 0.15 11.72
CA PRO A 87 9.89 -1.20 11.20
C PRO A 87 9.63 -1.28 9.69
N ASP A 88 10.50 -1.99 8.98
CA ASP A 88 10.35 -2.35 7.57
C ASP A 88 9.97 -3.82 7.43
N PHE A 89 8.71 -4.11 7.09
CA PHE A 89 8.20 -5.47 6.96
C PHE A 89 8.43 -6.08 5.56
N THR A 90 9.32 -5.53 4.73
CA THR A 90 9.54 -6.01 3.36
C THR A 90 10.03 -7.46 3.32
N ASN A 91 10.95 -7.85 4.21
CA ASN A 91 11.44 -9.22 4.26
C ASN A 91 10.39 -10.18 4.82
N ILE A 92 9.66 -9.76 5.86
CA ILE A 92 8.49 -10.50 6.35
C ILE A 92 7.47 -10.75 5.23
N LEU A 93 7.13 -9.73 4.44
CA LEU A 93 6.25 -9.89 3.29
C LEU A 93 6.77 -10.97 2.31
N ASN A 94 8.07 -10.93 2.00
CA ASN A 94 8.70 -11.86 1.05
C ASN A 94 8.73 -13.31 1.56
N LEU A 95 8.88 -13.53 2.87
CA LEU A 95 8.86 -14.87 3.46
C LEU A 95 7.45 -15.48 3.42
N PHE A 96 6.40 -14.67 3.60
CA PHE A 96 5.02 -15.12 3.79
C PHE A 96 4.12 -15.00 2.56
N LYS A 97 4.57 -14.38 1.46
CA LYS A 97 3.81 -14.30 0.21
C LYS A 97 3.42 -15.69 -0.34
N PRO A 98 2.44 -15.81 -1.25
CA PRO A 98 1.93 -17.10 -1.70
C PRO A 98 3.00 -18.06 -2.26
N ASP A 99 4.02 -17.52 -2.93
CA ASP A 99 5.18 -18.24 -3.46
C ASP A 99 6.44 -18.10 -2.56
N GLY A 100 6.27 -17.62 -1.34
CA GLY A 100 7.32 -17.42 -0.33
C GLY A 100 7.72 -18.71 0.39
N GLU A 101 8.84 -18.62 1.13
CA GLU A 101 9.47 -19.78 1.76
C GLU A 101 8.59 -20.46 2.82
N TRP A 102 7.74 -19.72 3.54
CA TRP A 102 6.75 -20.31 4.45
C TRP A 102 5.89 -21.38 3.76
N ASN A 103 5.42 -21.10 2.54
CA ASN A 103 4.56 -21.99 1.76
C ASN A 103 5.33 -23.12 1.04
N SER A 104 6.67 -23.11 1.11
CA SER A 104 7.50 -24.21 0.61
C SER A 104 7.37 -25.46 1.48
N PHE A 105 7.10 -25.28 2.78
CA PHE A 105 6.86 -26.36 3.72
C PHE A 105 5.40 -26.87 3.61
N ALA A 106 5.22 -28.12 3.22
CA ALA A 106 3.89 -28.69 2.95
C ALA A 106 2.94 -28.63 4.16
N PHE A 107 3.46 -28.71 5.40
CA PHE A 107 2.69 -28.65 6.65
C PHE A 107 2.35 -27.21 7.10
N LEU A 108 3.01 -26.19 6.54
CA LEU A 108 2.71 -24.77 6.78
C LEU A 108 1.91 -24.12 5.66
N ARG A 109 1.87 -24.77 4.49
CA ARG A 109 1.12 -24.29 3.33
C ARG A 109 -0.35 -24.09 3.71
N GLU A 110 -0.91 -22.96 3.27
CA GLU A 110 -2.30 -22.56 3.53
C GLU A 110 -2.66 -22.40 5.02
N ASN A 111 -1.67 -22.41 5.92
CA ASN A 111 -1.88 -22.12 7.32
C ASN A 111 -2.43 -20.68 7.48
N GLU A 112 -3.54 -20.55 8.23
CA GLU A 112 -4.20 -19.26 8.45
C GLU A 112 -3.26 -18.20 9.03
N LEU A 113 -2.34 -18.58 9.92
CA LEU A 113 -1.37 -17.66 10.51
C LEU A 113 -0.45 -17.05 9.44
N GLY A 114 0.05 -17.87 8.52
CA GLY A 114 0.89 -17.39 7.42
C GLY A 114 0.14 -16.45 6.48
N ASN A 115 -1.13 -16.78 6.17
CA ASN A 115 -2.01 -15.93 5.36
C ASN A 115 -2.29 -14.58 6.05
N ASP A 116 -2.50 -14.58 7.36
CA ASP A 116 -2.75 -13.39 8.16
C ASP A 116 -1.53 -12.46 8.26
N ILE A 117 -0.33 -13.04 8.41
CA ILE A 117 0.94 -12.30 8.36
C ILE A 117 1.14 -11.68 6.98
N TYR A 118 0.91 -12.45 5.91
CA TYR A 118 0.99 -11.94 4.54
C TYR A 118 -0.01 -10.79 4.30
N ARG A 119 -1.26 -10.96 4.71
CA ARG A 119 -2.32 -9.95 4.53
C ARG A 119 -1.92 -8.62 5.18
N ARG A 120 -1.46 -8.65 6.44
CA ARG A 120 -1.08 -7.43 7.19
C ARG A 120 0.21 -6.80 6.65
N SER A 121 1.26 -7.58 6.41
CA SER A 121 2.52 -7.06 5.85
C SER A 121 2.34 -6.50 4.44
N SER A 122 1.51 -7.14 3.61
CA SER A 122 1.16 -6.65 2.26
C SER A 122 0.37 -5.35 2.32
N ARG A 123 -0.60 -5.23 3.23
CA ARG A 123 -1.33 -3.97 3.47
C ARG A 123 -0.40 -2.83 3.87
N TRP A 124 0.55 -3.10 4.76
CA TRP A 124 1.59 -2.15 5.14
C TRP A 124 2.44 -1.77 3.93
N LYS A 125 2.96 -2.73 3.17
CA LYS A 125 3.88 -2.49 2.03
C LYS A 125 3.24 -1.61 0.96
N ARG A 126 1.99 -1.92 0.58
CA ARG A 126 1.23 -1.12 -0.40
C ARG A 126 1.12 0.35 0.01
N ASN A 127 1.17 0.65 1.30
CA ASN A 127 1.06 2.01 1.80
C ASN A 127 2.41 2.69 2.09
N GLN A 128 3.49 2.23 1.47
CA GLN A 128 4.82 2.87 1.54
C GLN A 128 5.17 3.71 0.30
N GLY A 129 4.37 3.63 -0.77
CA GLY A 129 4.61 4.39 -2.00
C GLY A 129 3.51 4.16 -3.04
N PHE A 130 3.57 4.92 -4.14
CA PHE A 130 2.80 4.59 -5.33
C PHE A 130 3.46 3.44 -6.10
N GLU A 131 2.66 2.51 -6.58
CA GLU A 131 3.04 1.46 -7.52
C GLU A 131 2.09 1.49 -8.72
N VAL A 132 2.57 1.12 -9.91
CA VAL A 132 1.71 1.03 -11.11
C VAL A 132 0.58 0.03 -10.88
N GLY A 133 -0.64 0.41 -11.27
CA GLY A 133 -1.84 -0.40 -11.08
C GLY A 133 -2.40 -0.37 -9.65
N ALA A 134 -1.72 0.31 -8.71
CA ALA A 134 -2.25 0.47 -7.36
C ALA A 134 -3.58 1.23 -7.39
N LYS A 135 -4.59 0.66 -6.73
CA LYS A 135 -5.89 1.30 -6.55
C LYS A 135 -5.81 2.24 -5.36
N VAL A 136 -6.29 3.46 -5.55
CA VAL A 136 -6.21 4.52 -4.55
C VAL A 136 -7.60 4.99 -4.15
N SER A 137 -7.69 5.59 -2.97
CA SER A 137 -8.83 6.43 -2.61
C SER A 137 -8.38 7.75 -2.01
N LEU A 138 -9.13 8.81 -2.25
CA LEU A 138 -8.94 10.11 -1.61
C LEU A 138 -10.29 10.80 -1.46
N SER A 139 -10.65 11.19 -0.24
CA SER A 139 -11.92 11.90 0.02
C SER A 139 -13.19 11.20 -0.52
N GLY A 140 -13.17 9.87 -0.65
CA GLY A 140 -14.28 9.06 -1.18
C GLY A 140 -14.28 8.88 -2.69
N GLU A 141 -13.31 9.48 -3.40
CA GLU A 141 -13.03 9.21 -4.81
C GLU A 141 -12.07 8.03 -4.91
N PHE A 142 -12.14 7.32 -6.03
CA PHE A 142 -11.36 6.11 -6.30
C PHE A 142 -10.59 6.29 -7.60
N GLY A 143 -9.39 5.76 -7.69
CA GLY A 143 -8.58 5.86 -8.90
C GLY A 143 -7.52 4.78 -8.99
N VAL A 144 -6.79 4.76 -10.10
CA VAL A 144 -5.69 3.83 -10.35
C VAL A 144 -4.43 4.58 -10.74
N VAL A 145 -3.29 4.15 -10.21
CA VAL A 145 -1.97 4.68 -10.59
C VAL A 145 -1.60 4.16 -11.97
N LEU A 146 -1.43 5.06 -12.93
CA LEU A 146 -1.10 4.75 -14.31
C LEU A 146 0.37 4.35 -14.48
N ASN A 147 0.62 3.54 -15.51
CA ASN A 147 1.97 3.28 -15.99
C ASN A 147 2.47 4.47 -16.82
N THR A 148 3.51 5.16 -16.35
CA THR A 148 4.18 6.23 -17.10
C THR A 148 5.56 5.77 -17.56
N GLU A 149 5.99 6.23 -18.73
CA GLU A 149 7.29 5.84 -19.32
C GLU A 149 8.50 6.28 -18.48
N ASP A 150 8.34 7.29 -17.62
CA ASP A 150 9.41 7.95 -16.88
C ASP A 150 9.73 7.32 -15.50
N ARG A 151 9.10 6.19 -15.15
CA ARG A 151 9.25 5.47 -13.85
C ARG A 151 8.90 6.32 -12.61
N PHE A 152 8.35 7.51 -12.78
CA PHE A 152 7.82 8.30 -11.68
C PHE A 152 6.36 7.92 -11.43
N TYR A 153 6.14 7.11 -10.40
CA TYR A 153 4.79 6.66 -10.04
C TYR A 153 4.00 7.74 -9.31
N GLY A 154 2.70 7.80 -9.57
CA GLY A 154 1.79 8.76 -8.96
C GLY A 154 0.92 9.54 -9.94
N LEU A 155 0.94 9.25 -11.25
CA LEU A 155 -0.11 9.75 -12.13
C LEU A 155 -1.37 8.90 -11.89
N ILE A 156 -2.44 9.50 -11.35
CA ILE A 156 -3.66 8.79 -10.97
C ILE A 156 -4.74 9.07 -12.01
N CYS A 157 -5.41 8.03 -12.52
CA CYS A 157 -6.67 8.16 -13.25
C CYS A 157 -7.83 7.92 -12.31
N TRP A 158 -8.72 8.90 -12.18
CA TRP A 158 -9.89 8.84 -11.31
C TRP A 158 -11.05 8.10 -11.98
N ASP A 159 -11.77 7.31 -11.18
CA ASP A 159 -12.94 6.54 -11.57
C ASP A 159 -14.17 7.44 -11.69
N THR A 160 -14.21 8.24 -12.76
CA THR A 160 -15.31 9.17 -13.05
C THR A 160 -15.82 8.99 -14.48
N GLU A 161 -16.98 9.59 -14.79
CA GLU A 161 -17.51 9.62 -16.17
C GLU A 161 -16.65 10.48 -17.12
N ILE A 162 -15.78 11.34 -16.56
CA ILE A 162 -14.99 12.30 -17.33
C ILE A 162 -13.84 11.58 -18.03
N GLU A 163 -13.66 11.84 -19.33
CA GLU A 163 -12.56 11.29 -20.11
C GLU A 163 -11.21 11.88 -19.65
N ASN A 164 -10.20 11.02 -19.49
CA ASN A 164 -8.84 11.41 -19.08
C ASN A 164 -8.76 12.22 -17.78
N ASP A 165 -9.68 11.95 -16.84
CA ASP A 165 -9.65 12.54 -15.50
C ASP A 165 -8.41 12.02 -14.75
N THR A 166 -7.34 12.80 -14.83
CA THR A 166 -6.01 12.43 -14.35
C THR A 166 -5.42 13.52 -13.47
N GLU A 167 -4.78 13.11 -12.39
CA GLU A 167 -4.09 14.01 -11.47
C GLU A 167 -2.66 13.52 -11.20
N ASP A 168 -1.73 14.46 -11.20
CA ASP A 168 -0.31 14.17 -11.03
C ASP A 168 0.10 14.27 -9.56
N TRP A 169 0.30 13.12 -8.94
CA TRP A 169 0.80 12.94 -7.57
C TRP A 169 2.24 12.40 -7.54
N ARG A 170 2.98 12.48 -8.65
CA ARG A 170 4.33 11.91 -8.73
C ARG A 170 5.27 12.56 -7.72
N GLY A 171 5.94 11.74 -6.93
CA GLY A 171 6.81 12.19 -5.83
C GLY A 171 6.05 12.80 -4.63
N MET A 172 4.72 12.76 -4.62
CA MET A 172 3.87 13.38 -3.59
C MET A 172 3.12 12.36 -2.73
N PHE A 173 3.60 11.12 -2.63
CA PHE A 173 2.94 10.07 -1.85
C PHE A 173 2.71 10.45 -0.38
N GLY A 174 3.71 11.07 0.27
CA GLY A 174 3.55 11.54 1.65
C GLY A 174 2.44 12.59 1.78
N SER A 175 2.39 13.56 0.86
CA SER A 175 1.32 14.57 0.81
C SER A 175 -0.05 13.96 0.54
N PHE A 176 -0.12 12.96 -0.35
CA PHE A 176 -1.33 12.20 -0.64
C PHE A 176 -1.87 11.54 0.63
N GLN A 177 -1.01 10.86 1.39
CA GLN A 177 -1.40 10.25 2.67
C GLN A 177 -1.79 11.28 3.73
N ASP A 178 -1.06 12.40 3.84
CA ASP A 178 -1.32 13.45 4.83
C ASP A 178 -2.71 14.10 4.68
N ILE A 179 -3.30 14.05 3.49
CA ILE A 179 -4.66 14.53 3.23
C ILE A 179 -5.73 13.42 3.27
N GLY A 180 -5.34 12.20 3.66
CA GLY A 180 -6.23 11.05 3.80
C GLY A 180 -6.31 10.16 2.57
N GLY A 181 -5.35 10.28 1.65
CA GLY A 181 -5.19 9.35 0.54
C GLY A 181 -4.68 7.99 1.01
N GLU A 182 -5.19 6.91 0.41
CA GLU A 182 -4.84 5.54 0.79
C GLU A 182 -4.69 4.66 -0.45
N ILE A 183 -3.78 3.68 -0.39
CA ILE A 183 -3.80 2.55 -1.33
C ILE A 183 -4.83 1.54 -0.79
N ILE A 184 -5.84 1.23 -1.59
CA ILE A 184 -6.99 0.41 -1.21
C ILE A 184 -6.86 -1.04 -1.69
N ASP A 185 -7.92 -1.82 -1.49
CA ASP A 185 -8.00 -3.22 -1.88
C ASP A 185 -7.76 -3.39 -3.41
N PRO A 186 -6.80 -4.24 -3.83
CA PRO A 186 -6.60 -4.58 -5.23
C PRO A 186 -7.85 -5.14 -5.93
N ASP A 187 -8.78 -5.73 -5.20
CA ASP A 187 -10.02 -6.28 -5.74
C ASP A 187 -11.15 -5.25 -5.92
N HIS A 188 -10.93 -4.00 -5.50
CA HIS A 188 -11.89 -2.91 -5.70
C HIS A 188 -12.33 -2.81 -7.17
N LYS A 189 -13.64 -2.74 -7.42
CA LYS A 189 -14.20 -2.68 -8.77
C LYS A 189 -14.61 -1.25 -9.11
N PHE A 190 -13.84 -0.63 -10.01
CA PHE A 190 -14.17 0.66 -10.58
C PHE A 190 -15.46 0.62 -11.40
N LYS A 191 -16.18 1.73 -11.44
CA LYS A 191 -17.44 1.89 -12.15
C LYS A 191 -17.25 2.29 -13.62
N PHE A 192 -16.32 3.19 -13.91
CA PHE A 192 -16.14 3.86 -15.20
C PHE A 192 -14.80 3.55 -15.89
N ILE A 193 -13.80 3.08 -15.14
CA ILE A 193 -12.49 2.70 -15.67
C ILE A 193 -12.18 1.20 -15.45
N ASN A 194 -11.25 0.67 -16.24
CA ASN A 194 -10.60 -0.62 -16.06
C ASN A 194 -9.39 -0.48 -15.13
N ASP A 195 -8.78 -1.62 -14.76
CA ASP A 195 -7.62 -1.66 -13.84
C ASP A 195 -6.33 -1.07 -14.45
N ASP A 196 -6.34 -0.72 -15.74
CA ASP A 196 -5.26 0.01 -16.43
C ASP A 196 -5.57 1.50 -16.64
N GLY A 197 -6.74 1.98 -16.17
CA GLY A 197 -7.22 3.35 -16.35
C GLY A 197 -7.94 3.61 -17.68
N SER A 198 -8.06 2.62 -18.58
CA SER A 198 -8.86 2.74 -19.79
C SER A 198 -10.36 2.78 -19.46
N LYS A 199 -11.18 3.43 -20.31
CA LYS A 199 -12.63 3.52 -20.09
C LYS A 199 -13.34 2.18 -20.33
N LYS A 200 -14.42 1.97 -19.58
CA LYS A 200 -15.38 0.87 -19.76
C LYS A 200 -16.46 1.18 -20.78
#